data_AF-A0A2N9LY70-F1
#
_entry.id   AF-A0A2N9LY70-F1
#
_cell.length_a   1.000
_cell.length_b   1.000
_cell.length_c   1.000
_cell.angle_alpha   90.00
_cell.angle_beta   90.00
_cell.angle_gamma   90.00
#
_symmetry.space_group_name_H-M   'P 1'
#
loop_
_entity.id
_entity.type
_entity.pdbx_description
1 polymer ?
#
loop_
_entity_poly.entity_id
_entity_poly.type
_entity_poly.pdbx_seq_one_letter_code
_entity_poly.pdbx_strand_id
1 'polypeptide(L)' 'MRTTLNLDDEVFQLARGYARSRSLALGKAVSELVRKGLRAPTPTRMVNGLMVFDVPPDSRITSERVKELESEIE' A
#
# COMPACT_ATOMS: atom_id res chain seq x y z
N MET A 1 -5.37 -7.67 20.80
CA MET A 1 -4.54 -6.61 21.44
C MET A 1 -5.26 -5.28 21.29
N ARG A 2 -5.22 -4.42 22.31
CA ARG A 2 -5.74 -3.04 22.24
C ARG A 2 -4.56 -2.11 22.01
N THR A 3 -4.65 -1.28 20.99
CA THR A 3 -3.59 -0.35 20.58
C THR A 3 -4.23 1.00 20.29
N THR A 4 -3.57 2.08 20.69
CA THR A 4 -3.94 3.43 20.30
C THR A 4 -3.16 3.80 19.05
N LEU A 5 -3.85 4.23 18.00
CA LEU A 5 -3.27 4.61 16.72
C LEU A 5 -3.76 6.02 16.39
N ASN A 6 -2.86 6.87 15.89
CA ASN A 6 -3.25 8.11 15.24
C ASN A 6 -3.57 7.79 13.78
N LEU A 7 -4.71 8.27 13.29
CA LEU A 7 -5.14 8.13 11.90
C LEU A 7 -5.42 9.51 11.35
N ASP A 8 -4.99 9.77 10.12
CA ASP A 8 -5.40 10.96 9.39
C ASP A 8 -6.93 10.98 9.23
N ASP A 9 -7.51 12.18 9.24
CA ASP A 9 -8.96 12.35 9.21
C ASP A 9 -9.61 11.65 8.00
N GLU A 10 -8.97 11.73 6.84
CA GLU A 10 -9.42 11.07 5.62
C GLU A 10 -9.45 9.53 5.80
N VAL A 11 -8.37 8.96 6.34
CA VAL A 11 -8.26 7.52 6.59
C VAL A 11 -9.31 7.06 7.60
N PHE A 12 -9.57 7.84 8.64
CA PHE A 12 -10.63 7.56 9.60
C PHE A 12 -12.02 7.51 8.94
N GLN A 13 -12.34 8.45 8.06
CA GLN A 13 -13.63 8.44 7.35
C GLN A 13 -13.78 7.21 6.45
N LEU A 14 -12.72 6.84 5.72
CA LEU A 14 -12.71 5.65 4.88
C LEU A 14 -12.92 4.37 5.70
N ALA A 15 -12.20 4.23 6.82
CA ALA A 15 -12.36 3.08 7.72
C ALA A 15 -13.76 3.02 8.35
N ARG A 16 -14.35 4.17 8.70
CA ARG A 16 -15.71 4.27 9.22
C ARG A 16 -16.77 3.89 8.19
N GLY A 17 -16.60 4.31 6.94
CA GLY A 17 -17.45 3.91 5.82
C GLY A 17 -17.41 2.39 5.60
N TYR A 18 -16.20 1.82 5.54
CA TYR A 18 -15.99 0.38 5.42
C TYR A 18 -16.68 -0.38 6.57
N ALA A 19 -16.48 0.08 7.81
CA ALA A 19 -17.09 -0.52 9.00
C ALA A 19 -18.62 -0.55 8.92
N ARG A 20 -19.24 0.58 8.57
CA ARG A 20 -20.71 0.69 8.42
C ARG A 20 -21.25 -0.23 7.33
N SER A 21 -20.61 -0.26 6.16
CA SER A 21 -21.05 -1.08 5.03
C SER A 21 -21.04 -2.59 5.32
N ARG A 22 -20.28 -3.02 6.33
CA ARG A 22 -20.10 -4.43 6.71
C ARG A 22 -20.62 -4.76 8.11
N SER A 23 -21.28 -3.81 8.78
CA SER A 23 -21.72 -3.92 10.18
C SER A 23 -20.61 -4.40 11.13
N LEU A 24 -19.41 -3.85 10.98
CA LEU A 24 -18.24 -4.17 11.82
C LEU A 24 -17.97 -3.07 12.84
N ALA A 25 -17.41 -3.45 13.99
CA ALA A 25 -16.77 -2.48 14.89
C ALA A 25 -15.55 -1.83 14.20
N LEU A 26 -15.30 -0.54 14.46
CA LEU A 26 -14.24 0.21 13.78
C LEU A 26 -12.86 -0.45 13.91
N GLY A 27 -12.48 -0.90 15.11
CA GLY A 27 -11.19 -1.58 15.32
C GLY A 27 -11.05 -2.88 14.51
N LYS A 28 -12.17 -3.61 14.30
CA LYS A 28 -12.18 -4.82 13.46
C LYS A 28 -12.02 -4.47 11.98
N ALA A 29 -12.73 -3.44 11.53
CA ALA A 29 -12.60 -2.90 10.17
C ALA A 29 -11.16 -2.46 9.86
N VAL A 30 -10.54 -1.67 10.75
CA VAL A 30 -9.14 -1.25 10.62
C VAL A 30 -8.21 -2.46 10.56
N SER A 31 -8.40 -3.45 11.44
CA SER A 31 -7.58 -4.68 11.42
C SER A 31 -7.69 -5.46 10.11
N GLU A 32 -8.89 -5.53 9.51
CA GLU A 32 -9.09 -6.15 8.20
C GLU A 32 -8.43 -5.36 7.07
N LEU A 33 -8.59 -4.03 7.05
CA LEU A 33 -8.01 -3.16 6.04
C LEU A 33 -6.48 -3.23 6.07
N VAL A 34 -5.86 -3.19 7.25
CA VAL A 34 -4.42 -3.38 7.42
C VAL A 34 -3.99 -4.74 6.88
N ARG A 35 -4.70 -5.82 7.20
CA ARG A 35 -4.38 -7.15 6.69
C ARG A 35 -4.50 -7.24 5.16
N LYS A 36 -5.49 -6.56 4.58
CA LYS A 36 -5.65 -6.48 3.12
C LYS A 36 -4.50 -5.70 2.48
N GLY A 37 -4.10 -4.58 3.05
CA GLY A 37 -2.94 -3.81 2.57
C GLY A 37 -1.65 -4.62 2.64
N LEU A 38 -1.40 -5.30 3.76
CA LEU A 38 -0.22 -6.16 3.94
C LEU A 38 -0.21 -7.40 3.01
N ARG A 39 -1.36 -7.77 2.44
CA ARG A 39 -1.50 -8.88 1.49
C ARG A 39 -1.85 -8.38 0.08
N ALA A 40 -1.75 -7.07 -0.16
CA ALA A 40 -2.03 -6.53 -1.48
C ALA A 40 -1.05 -7.18 -2.47
N PRO A 41 -1.54 -7.84 -3.54
CA PRO A 41 -0.66 -8.49 -4.49
C PRO A 41 0.22 -7.42 -5.14
N THR A 42 1.53 -7.63 -5.14
CA THR A 42 2.44 -6.81 -5.94
C THR A 42 2.31 -7.28 -7.39
N PRO A 43 1.85 -6.42 -8.32
CA PRO A 43 1.73 -6.80 -9.72
C PRO A 43 3.08 -7.29 -10.22
N THR A 44 3.14 -8.55 -10.63
CA THR A 44 4.35 -9.20 -11.12
C THR A 44 3.98 -10.11 -12.29
N ARG A 45 4.92 -10.29 -13.21
CA ARG A 45 4.77 -11.17 -14.38
C ARG A 45 6.06 -11.93 -14.63
N MET A 46 5.95 -13.09 -15.28
CA MET A 46 7.10 -13.89 -15.68
C MET A 46 7.63 -13.41 -17.04
N VAL A 47 8.92 -13.08 -17.13
CA VAL A 47 9.61 -12.68 -18.37
C VAL A 47 10.88 -13.48 -18.49
N ASN A 48 10.97 -14.33 -19.52
CA ASN A 48 12.15 -15.17 -19.78
C ASN A 48 12.60 -15.99 -18.54
N GLY A 49 11.65 -16.50 -17.75
CA GLY A 49 11.93 -17.26 -16.53
C GLY A 49 12.26 -16.41 -15.29
N LEU A 50 12.22 -15.08 -15.39
CA LEU A 50 12.41 -14.16 -14.27
C LEU A 50 11.07 -13.52 -13.85
N MET A 51 10.79 -13.52 -12.54
CA MET A 51 9.67 -12.77 -11.99
C MET A 51 10.04 -11.27 -11.97
N VAL A 52 9.34 -10.47 -12.76
CA VAL A 52 9.55 -9.02 -12.84
C VAL A 52 8.32 -8.27 -12.33
N PHE A 53 8.51 -7.05 -11.83
CA PHE A 53 7.40 -6.17 -11.49
C PHE A 53 6.60 -5.81 -12.75
N ASP A 54 5.28 -5.87 -12.63
CA ASP A 54 4.35 -5.45 -13.67
C ASP A 54 4.02 -3.98 -13.46
N VAL A 55 4.88 -3.11 -14.00
CA VAL A 55 4.79 -1.67 -13.85
C VAL A 55 4.04 -1.03 -15.02
N PRO A 56 3.32 0.09 -14.81
CA PRO A 56 2.71 0.85 -15.89
C PRO A 56 3.74 1.24 -16.98
N PRO A 57 3.31 1.41 -18.25
CA PRO A 57 4.21 1.74 -19.37
C PRO A 57 5.05 3.01 -19.15
N ASP A 58 4.53 3.94 -18.34
CA ASP A 58 5.15 5.23 -18.05
C ASP A 58 6.12 5.18 -16.86
N SER A 59 6.39 4.00 -16.32
CA SER A 59 7.29 3.80 -15.16
C SER A 59 8.76 3.65 -15.58
N ARG A 60 9.24 4.55 -16.44
CA ARG A 60 10.64 4.52 -16.90
C ARG A 60 11.58 4.92 -15.77
N ILE A 61 12.47 4.00 -15.38
CA ILE A 61 13.60 4.28 -14.49
C ILE A 61 14.85 4.55 -15.34
N THR A 62 15.45 5.73 -15.20
CA THR A 62 16.70 6.10 -15.85
C THR A 62 17.85 6.13 -14.84
N SER A 63 19.08 5.95 -15.32
CA SER A 63 20.28 6.05 -14.47
C SER A 63 20.44 7.43 -13.84
N GLU A 64 19.98 8.49 -14.51
CA GLU A 64 19.95 9.86 -13.98
C GLU A 64 19.02 9.95 -12.77
N ARG A 65 17.80 9.39 -12.88
CA ARG A 65 16.83 9.39 -11.78
C ARG A 65 17.31 8.61 -10.56
N VAL A 66 18.03 7.51 -10.78
CA VAL A 66 18.63 6.73 -9.68
C VAL A 66 19.69 7.56 -8.94
N LYS A 67 20.58 8.24 -9.68
CA LYS A 67 21.61 9.10 -9.08
C LYS A 67 21.04 10.26 -8.28
N GLU A 68 19.95 10.88 -8.74
CA GLU A 68 19.25 11.93 -7.99
C GLU A 68 18.76 11.41 -6.63
N LEU A 69 18.07 10.27 -6.61
CA LEU A 69 17.53 9.68 -5.39
C LEU A 69 18.62 9.24 -4.40
N GLU A 70 19.75 8.71 -4.91
CA GLU A 70 20.89 8.36 -4.06
C GLU A 70 21.46 9.59 -3.34
N SER A 71 21.52 10.74 -4.01
CA SER A 71 22.03 11.99 -3.43
C SER A 71 21.12 12.64 -2.39
N GLU A 72 19.82 12.31 -2.36
CA GLU A 72 18.87 12.83 -1.35
C GLU A 72 18.97 12.10 -0.01
N ILE A 73 19.59 10.92 0.02
CA ILE A 73 19.73 10.06 1.21
C ILE A 73 21.06 10.33 1.94
N GLU A 74 22.02 10.98 1.28
CA GLU A 74 23.35 11.34 1.79
C GLU A 74 23.36 12.73 2.47
#